data_AF-A0A533YLN8-F1
#
_entry.id   AF-A0A533YLN8-F1
#
_cell.length_a   1.000
_cell.length_b   1.000
_cell.length_c   1.000
_cell.angle_alpha   90.00
_cell.angle_beta   90.00
_cell.angle_gamma   90.00
#
_symmetry.space_group_name_H-M   'P 1'
#
loop_
_entity.id
_entity.type
_entity.pdbx_description
1 polymer ?
#
loop_
_entity_poly.entity_id
_entity_poly.type
_entity_poly.pdbx_seq_one_letter_code
_entity_poly.pdbx_strand_id
1 'polypeptide(L)'
;MQKRTTTRPPRSLSLDRNIERLRQQLARLTPFLSKGKGIAASTIDEFDVETERLLREILGETSELVEAYEYAQLGEAAGLVNFPDEAPESGAHDVDRESLNQRKRVLESCISELEARRAAAAKKKRVGSRAVIGPQVADHMTPDIRSVHADATLQEAGRLMQQWKIGSLLVADDRYYVGFITDTDLARDVVARKVDPATTPVKACMRKPPVTIEGKQPIIEAVRLMKEKATRHLAVTQDGTIVGVLSVSNILRYYSGVA
;
A
#
# COMPACT_ATOMS: atom_id res chain seq x y z
N MET A 1 27.61 -9.47 -8.95
CA MET A 1 26.73 -9.47 -7.77
C MET A 1 26.15 -8.07 -7.60
N GLN A 2 24.94 -7.82 -8.09
CA GLN A 2 24.28 -6.51 -7.94
C GLN A 2 22.97 -6.65 -7.16
N LYS A 3 22.72 -5.61 -6.36
CA LYS A 3 21.88 -5.55 -5.17
C LYS A 3 20.42 -5.94 -5.46
N ARG A 4 19.85 -6.78 -4.60
CA ARG A 4 18.41 -7.09 -4.55
C ARG A 4 17.64 -5.81 -4.25
N THR A 5 17.14 -5.11 -5.27
CA THR A 5 16.29 -3.93 -5.13
C THR A 5 14.85 -4.37 -4.90
N THR A 6 14.30 -4.03 -3.74
CA THR A 6 12.95 -4.45 -3.32
C THR A 6 11.86 -3.62 -4.04
N THR A 7 10.61 -4.06 -3.96
CA THR A 7 9.46 -3.26 -4.42
C THR A 7 8.97 -2.34 -3.31
N ARG A 8 8.30 -1.24 -3.69
CA ARG A 8 7.53 -0.44 -2.72
C ARG A 8 6.55 -1.38 -1.99
N PRO A 9 6.44 -1.31 -0.66
CA PRO A 9 5.65 -2.27 0.11
C PRO A 9 4.21 -2.36 -0.41
N PRO A 10 3.65 -3.57 -0.63
CA PRO A 10 2.27 -3.74 -1.04
C PRO A 10 1.28 -2.99 -0.14
N ARG A 11 0.10 -2.65 -0.68
CA ARG A 11 -0.98 -1.98 0.09
C ARG A 11 -1.31 -2.71 1.42
N SER A 12 -1.11 -4.02 1.50
CA SER A 12 -1.25 -4.78 2.75
C SER A 12 -0.19 -4.42 3.81
N LEU A 13 1.06 -4.21 3.41
CA LEU A 13 2.11 -3.72 4.32
C LEU A 13 1.84 -2.27 4.76
N SER A 14 1.15 -1.48 3.93
CA SER A 14 0.64 -0.16 4.35
C SER A 14 -0.46 -0.27 5.42
N LEU A 15 -1.34 -1.28 5.33
CA LEU A 15 -2.37 -1.51 6.35
C LEU A 15 -1.76 -2.00 7.67
N ASP A 16 -0.84 -2.95 7.63
CA ASP A 16 -0.15 -3.46 8.83
C ASP A 16 0.59 -2.34 9.56
N ARG A 17 1.29 -1.46 8.81
CA ARG A 17 1.95 -0.28 9.37
C ARG A 17 0.97 0.71 9.99
N ASN A 18 -0.18 0.95 9.35
CA ASN A 18 -1.19 1.87 9.85
C ASN A 18 -1.88 1.34 11.11
N ILE A 19 -2.18 0.03 11.16
CA ILE A 19 -2.71 -0.63 12.36
C ILE A 19 -1.72 -0.49 13.52
N GLU A 20 -0.42 -0.70 13.28
CA GLU A 20 0.59 -0.59 14.32
C GLU A 20 0.73 0.85 14.86
N ARG A 21 0.68 1.86 13.98
CA ARG A 21 0.66 3.28 14.40
C ARG A 21 -0.55 3.60 15.29
N LEU A 22 -1.73 3.09 14.96
CA LEU A 22 -2.93 3.28 15.79
C LEU A 22 -2.81 2.56 17.14
N ARG A 23 -2.25 1.34 17.18
CA ARG A 23 -1.97 0.63 18.44
C ARG A 23 -0.98 1.38 19.32
N GLN A 24 0.03 2.02 18.72
CA GLN A 24 0.97 2.88 19.45
C GLN A 24 0.27 4.11 20.05
N GLN A 25 -0.64 4.77 19.31
CA GLN A 25 -1.43 5.87 19.89
C GLN A 25 -2.37 5.38 21.01
N LEU A 26 -3.02 4.23 20.84
CA LEU A 26 -3.86 3.63 21.88
C LEU A 26 -3.05 3.31 23.16
N ALA A 27 -1.82 2.81 23.01
CA ALA A 27 -0.92 2.59 24.15
C ALA A 27 -0.54 3.91 24.84
N ARG A 28 -0.29 4.97 24.07
CA ARG A 28 -0.03 6.33 24.61
C ARG A 28 -1.22 6.94 25.33
N LEU A 29 -2.46 6.54 25.01
CA LEU A 29 -3.66 6.96 25.73
C LEU A 29 -3.78 6.30 27.13
N THR A 30 -3.18 5.13 27.33
CA THR A 30 -3.36 4.31 28.55
C THR A 30 -2.93 5.02 29.85
N PRO A 31 -1.79 5.76 29.90
CA PRO A 31 -1.41 6.52 31.09
C PRO A 31 -2.47 7.53 31.53
N PHE A 32 -3.15 8.22 30.60
CA PHE A 32 -4.21 9.19 30.87
C PHE A 32 -5.43 8.54 31.54
N LEU A 33 -5.74 7.29 31.18
CA LEU A 33 -6.84 6.52 31.81
C LEU A 33 -6.50 6.04 33.23
N SER A 34 -5.21 5.92 33.57
CA SER A 34 -4.74 5.33 34.83
C SER A 34 -4.42 6.36 35.93
N LYS A 35 -3.98 7.57 35.57
CA LYS A 35 -3.55 8.61 36.52
C LYS A 35 -4.52 9.78 36.56
N GLY A 36 -5.44 9.77 37.52
CA GLY A 36 -6.34 10.90 37.79
C GLY A 36 -5.70 12.12 38.48
N LYS A 37 -4.38 12.12 38.75
CA LYS A 37 -3.68 13.26 39.38
C LYS A 37 -2.33 13.52 38.69
N GLY A 38 -2.17 14.71 38.14
CA GLY A 38 -0.85 15.29 37.78
C GLY A 38 -0.47 15.29 36.29
N ILE A 39 -1.39 14.98 35.37
CA ILE A 39 -1.15 15.16 33.94
C ILE A 39 -1.74 16.52 33.52
N ALA A 40 -0.92 17.39 32.93
CA ALA A 40 -1.36 18.73 32.51
C ALA A 40 -2.33 18.64 31.32
N ALA A 41 -3.39 19.45 31.31
CA ALA A 41 -4.35 19.51 30.20
C ALA A 41 -3.67 19.77 28.83
N SER A 42 -2.57 20.54 28.81
CA SER A 42 -1.78 20.76 27.59
C SER A 42 -1.21 19.48 26.98
N THR A 43 -1.00 18.42 27.77
CA THR A 43 -0.47 17.15 27.26
C THR A 43 -1.52 16.24 26.63
N ILE A 44 -2.81 16.43 26.95
CA ILE A 44 -3.90 15.71 26.26
C ILE A 44 -4.28 16.40 24.95
N ASP A 45 -4.28 17.74 24.91
CA ASP A 45 -4.50 18.50 23.68
C ASP A 45 -3.44 18.19 22.61
N GLU A 46 -2.17 18.13 23.02
CA GLU A 46 -1.08 17.72 22.12
C GLU A 46 -1.28 16.30 21.57
N PHE A 47 -1.75 15.38 22.41
CA PHE A 47 -2.07 14.01 22.02
C PHE A 47 -3.25 13.96 21.04
N ASP A 48 -4.30 14.74 21.29
CA ASP A 48 -5.50 14.79 20.47
C ASP A 48 -5.18 15.35 19.06
N VAL A 49 -4.41 16.44 18.98
CA VAL A 49 -3.94 17.01 17.70
C VAL A 49 -3.10 16.01 16.89
N GLU A 50 -2.19 15.29 17.54
CA GLU A 50 -1.39 14.26 16.87
C GLU A 50 -2.27 13.10 16.37
N THR A 51 -3.24 12.70 17.19
CA THR A 51 -4.14 11.58 16.88
C THR A 51 -5.07 11.91 15.71
N GLU A 52 -5.68 13.10 15.70
CA GLU A 52 -6.50 13.54 14.57
C GLU A 52 -5.71 13.57 13.26
N ARG A 53 -4.50 14.12 13.28
CA ARG A 53 -3.64 14.16 12.09
C ARG A 53 -3.36 12.74 11.58
N LEU A 54 -3.09 11.81 12.48
CA LEU A 54 -2.88 10.40 12.14
C LEU A 54 -4.15 9.77 11.56
N LEU A 55 -5.32 10.02 12.16
CA LEU A 55 -6.59 9.49 11.69
C LEU A 55 -6.94 10.01 10.29
N ARG A 56 -6.78 11.32 10.03
CA ARG A 56 -6.96 11.92 8.70
C ARG A 56 -6.02 11.33 7.67
N GLU A 57 -4.75 11.11 8.02
CA GLU A 57 -3.76 10.47 7.14
C GLU A 57 -4.16 9.01 6.77
N ILE A 58 -4.72 8.27 7.72
CA ILE A 58 -5.02 6.83 7.55
C ILE A 58 -6.39 6.60 6.92
N LEU A 59 -7.42 7.33 7.34
CA LEU A 59 -8.83 7.10 7.02
C LEU A 59 -9.37 8.09 5.98
N GLY A 60 -8.70 9.23 5.80
CA GLY A 60 -9.14 10.33 4.95
C GLY A 60 -9.89 11.42 5.71
N GLU A 61 -9.92 12.62 5.13
CA GLU A 61 -10.49 13.83 5.73
C GLU A 61 -11.99 13.74 6.03
N THR A 62 -12.73 12.90 5.31
CA THR A 62 -14.20 12.79 5.38
C THR A 62 -14.65 11.52 6.10
N SER A 63 -13.84 10.99 7.02
CA SER A 63 -14.17 9.75 7.72
C SER A 63 -15.05 10.03 8.93
N GLU A 64 -16.17 9.31 9.04
CA GLU A 64 -17.06 9.36 10.22
C GLU A 64 -16.33 9.01 11.54
N LEU A 65 -15.24 8.24 11.47
CA LEU A 65 -14.42 7.91 12.64
C LEU A 65 -13.48 9.05 13.06
N VAL A 66 -13.11 9.94 12.13
CA VAL A 66 -12.39 11.18 12.46
C VAL A 66 -13.35 12.13 13.18
N GLU A 67 -14.55 12.32 12.64
CA GLU A 67 -15.60 13.12 13.27
C GLU A 67 -15.96 12.58 14.67
N ALA A 68 -16.13 11.25 14.80
CA ALA A 68 -16.40 10.62 16.09
C ALA A 68 -15.30 10.85 17.13
N TYR A 69 -14.04 10.98 16.69
CA TYR A 69 -12.93 11.30 17.59
C TYR A 69 -12.98 12.75 18.05
N GLU A 70 -13.26 13.70 17.16
CA GLU A 70 -13.48 15.12 17.50
C GLU A 70 -14.63 15.27 18.51
N TYR A 71 -15.75 14.59 18.28
CA TYR A 71 -16.87 14.55 19.23
C TYR A 71 -16.48 13.94 20.59
N ALA A 72 -15.60 12.93 20.61
CA ALA A 72 -15.13 12.33 21.84
C ALA A 72 -14.30 13.30 22.70
N GLN A 73 -13.63 14.27 22.07
CA GLN A 73 -12.83 15.29 22.76
C GLN A 73 -13.68 16.33 23.47
N LEU A 74 -14.82 16.70 22.87
CA LEU A 74 -15.64 17.82 23.34
C LEU A 74 -16.24 17.61 24.73
N GLY A 75 -16.35 16.37 25.21
CA GLY A 75 -17.15 16.09 26.41
C GLY A 75 -18.58 16.67 26.25
N GLU A 76 -19.30 16.82 27.35
CA GLU A 76 -20.69 17.28 27.58
C GLU A 76 -21.42 18.30 26.65
N ALA A 77 -21.13 18.49 25.36
CA ALA A 77 -22.00 19.28 24.46
C ALA A 77 -23.42 18.68 24.29
N ALA A 78 -23.66 17.45 24.73
CA ALA A 78 -24.98 16.82 24.79
C ALA A 78 -25.70 16.96 26.15
N GLY A 79 -25.00 17.29 27.24
CA GLY A 79 -25.58 17.39 28.59
C GLY A 79 -26.15 18.77 28.92
N LEU A 80 -25.71 19.83 28.23
CA LEU A 80 -26.17 21.21 28.43
C LEU A 80 -27.64 21.48 28.04
N VAL A 81 -28.39 20.46 27.58
CA VAL A 81 -29.82 20.56 27.27
C VAL A 81 -30.71 20.16 28.45
N ASN A 82 -30.15 19.68 29.56
CA ASN A 82 -30.90 19.40 30.79
C ASN A 82 -30.17 19.98 31.99
N PHE A 83 -30.72 21.07 32.55
CA PHE A 83 -30.35 21.57 33.87
C PHE A 83 -31.27 20.94 34.93
N PRO A 84 -30.80 20.05 35.81
CA PRO A 84 -31.31 19.94 37.17
C PRO A 84 -30.49 20.83 38.10
N ASP A 85 -31.19 21.48 39.03
CA ASP A 85 -30.75 22.59 39.88
C ASP A 85 -29.88 22.17 41.10
N GLU A 86 -29.09 21.09 40.99
CA GLU A 86 -28.24 20.62 42.11
C GLU A 86 -26.85 20.22 41.61
N ALA A 87 -25.83 20.91 42.12
CA ALA A 87 -24.43 20.66 41.82
C ALA A 87 -23.84 19.57 42.74
N PRO A 88 -23.33 18.45 42.21
CA PRO A 88 -22.39 17.60 42.92
C PRO A 88 -20.96 17.96 42.51
N GLU A 89 -20.15 18.42 43.46
CA GLU A 89 -18.69 18.65 43.29
C GLU A 89 -17.89 17.36 42.94
N SER A 90 -18.55 16.20 42.78
CA SER A 90 -17.94 14.93 42.39
C SER A 90 -18.00 14.61 40.89
N GLY A 91 -18.66 15.41 40.05
CA GLY A 91 -18.92 15.08 38.63
C GLY A 91 -17.75 15.32 37.67
N ALA A 92 -16.91 16.34 37.90
CA ALA A 92 -15.88 16.75 36.93
C ALA A 92 -14.83 15.66 36.62
N HIS A 93 -14.46 14.85 37.62
CA HIS A 93 -13.49 13.76 37.43
C HIS A 93 -14.05 12.55 36.67
N ASP A 94 -15.37 12.35 36.68
CA ASP A 94 -16.02 11.25 35.96
C ASP A 94 -16.18 11.60 34.47
N VAL A 95 -16.45 12.88 34.18
CA VAL A 95 -16.62 13.44 32.82
C VAL A 95 -15.33 13.33 31.99
N ASP A 96 -14.17 13.71 32.56
CA ASP A 96 -12.87 13.60 31.87
C ASP A 96 -12.52 12.14 31.56
N ARG A 97 -12.84 11.24 32.50
CA ARG A 97 -12.60 9.81 32.36
C ARG A 97 -13.50 9.19 31.30
N GLU A 98 -14.75 9.62 31.21
CA GLU A 98 -15.68 9.20 30.18
C GLU A 98 -15.23 9.65 28.78
N SER A 99 -14.82 10.91 28.63
CA SER A 99 -14.29 11.46 27.38
C SER A 99 -13.03 10.72 26.91
N LEU A 100 -12.09 10.40 27.82
CA LEU A 100 -10.91 9.57 27.48
C LEU A 100 -11.29 8.14 27.08
N ASN A 101 -12.29 7.55 27.75
CA ASN A 101 -12.80 6.24 27.34
C ASN A 101 -13.48 6.28 25.98
N GLN A 102 -14.14 7.38 25.62
CA GLN A 102 -14.74 7.56 24.31
C GLN A 102 -13.67 7.67 23.22
N ARG A 103 -12.59 8.44 23.44
CA ARG A 103 -11.40 8.48 22.56
C ARG A 103 -10.82 7.08 22.35
N LYS A 104 -10.71 6.29 23.42
CA LYS A 104 -10.24 4.90 23.38
C LYS A 104 -11.11 4.03 22.47
N ARG A 105 -12.44 4.08 22.64
CA ARG A 105 -13.39 3.31 21.82
C ARG A 105 -13.29 3.66 20.33
N VAL A 106 -13.13 4.94 20.02
CA VAL A 106 -12.97 5.37 18.62
C VAL A 106 -11.67 4.81 18.02
N LEU A 107 -10.54 4.87 18.73
CA LEU A 107 -9.29 4.27 18.27
C LEU A 107 -9.38 2.76 18.07
N GLU A 108 -10.05 2.04 18.98
CA GLU A 108 -10.33 0.60 18.85
C GLU A 108 -11.21 0.30 17.61
N SER A 109 -12.16 1.18 17.31
CA SER A 109 -13.02 1.09 16.11
C SER A 109 -12.22 1.31 14.83
N CYS A 110 -11.30 2.28 14.82
CA CYS A 110 -10.38 2.52 13.70
C CYS A 110 -9.49 1.29 13.43
N ILE A 111 -8.93 0.68 14.47
CA ILE A 111 -8.12 -0.54 14.34
C ILE A 111 -8.97 -1.67 13.77
N SER A 112 -10.17 -1.88 14.30
CA SER A 112 -11.10 -2.93 13.85
C SER A 112 -11.48 -2.78 12.38
N GLU A 113 -11.74 -1.55 11.91
CA GLU A 113 -12.04 -1.25 10.52
C GLU A 113 -10.85 -1.58 9.59
N LEU A 114 -9.63 -1.21 9.99
CA LEU A 114 -8.43 -1.57 9.21
C LEU A 114 -8.17 -3.08 9.19
N GLU A 115 -8.41 -3.78 10.30
CA GLU A 115 -8.32 -5.24 10.39
C GLU A 115 -9.38 -5.93 9.51
N ALA A 116 -10.61 -5.40 9.45
CA ALA A 116 -11.65 -5.87 8.55
C ALA A 116 -11.25 -5.67 7.08
N ARG A 117 -10.71 -4.50 6.71
CA ARG A 117 -10.17 -4.23 5.36
C ARG A 117 -9.04 -5.20 5.00
N ARG A 118 -8.13 -5.47 5.95
CA ARG A 118 -7.04 -6.45 5.81
C ARG A 118 -7.59 -7.86 5.58
N ALA A 119 -8.56 -8.30 6.38
CA ALA A 119 -9.19 -9.61 6.26
C ALA A 119 -9.97 -9.76 4.95
N ALA A 120 -10.68 -8.72 4.50
CA ALA A 120 -11.40 -8.70 3.23
C ALA A 120 -10.44 -8.80 2.03
N ALA A 121 -9.30 -8.11 2.08
CA ALA A 121 -8.25 -8.24 1.07
C ALA A 121 -7.67 -9.68 1.02
N ALA A 122 -7.48 -10.31 2.18
CA ALA A 122 -7.05 -11.71 2.27
C ALA A 122 -8.13 -12.69 1.76
N LYS A 123 -9.41 -12.44 2.03
CA LYS A 123 -10.54 -13.24 1.52
C LYS A 123 -10.72 -13.11 0.01
N LYS A 124 -10.61 -11.91 -0.58
CA LYS A 124 -10.59 -11.73 -2.06
C LYS A 124 -9.48 -12.55 -2.72
N LYS A 125 -8.31 -12.66 -2.08
CA LYS A 125 -7.22 -13.54 -2.53
C LYS A 125 -7.59 -15.03 -2.50
N ARG A 126 -8.41 -15.47 -1.54
CA ARG A 126 -8.84 -16.87 -1.36
C ARG A 126 -10.08 -17.28 -2.18
N VAL A 127 -11.05 -16.40 -2.37
CA VAL A 127 -12.28 -16.71 -3.15
C VAL A 127 -11.97 -16.80 -4.66
N GLY A 128 -10.90 -16.15 -5.13
CA GLY A 128 -10.37 -16.36 -6.49
C GLY A 128 -9.64 -17.70 -6.69
N SER A 129 -9.28 -18.40 -5.61
CA SER A 129 -8.49 -19.64 -5.63
C SER A 129 -9.34 -20.84 -5.22
N ARG A 130 -10.11 -21.40 -6.15
CA ARG A 130 -10.13 -22.87 -6.22
C ARG A 130 -8.69 -23.23 -6.57
N ALA A 131 -7.97 -23.98 -5.74
CA ALA A 131 -6.52 -24.17 -5.91
C ALA A 131 -6.23 -24.68 -7.33
N VAL A 132 -5.89 -23.77 -8.24
CA VAL A 132 -5.54 -24.15 -9.60
C VAL A 132 -4.16 -24.73 -9.49
N ILE A 133 -4.06 -26.06 -9.62
CA ILE A 133 -2.78 -26.76 -9.62
C ILE A 133 -2.21 -26.62 -11.03
N GLY A 134 -0.95 -26.20 -11.13
CA GLY A 134 -0.27 -26.00 -12.41
C GLY A 134 1.20 -25.63 -12.22
N PRO A 135 1.95 -25.53 -13.32
CA PRO A 135 3.36 -25.12 -13.31
C PRO A 135 3.52 -23.75 -12.66
N GLN A 136 4.58 -23.58 -11.87
CA GLN A 136 4.80 -22.35 -11.11
C GLN A 136 5.46 -21.26 -11.96
N VAL A 137 5.13 -20.00 -11.69
CA VAL A 137 5.71 -18.86 -12.39
C VAL A 137 7.23 -18.81 -12.27
N ALA A 138 7.78 -19.15 -11.09
CA ALA A 138 9.22 -19.11 -10.84
C ALA A 138 10.02 -20.02 -11.78
N ASP A 139 9.45 -21.15 -12.22
CA ASP A 139 10.13 -22.12 -13.08
C ASP A 139 10.20 -21.67 -14.55
N HIS A 140 9.38 -20.69 -14.92
CA HIS A 140 9.24 -20.24 -16.31
C HIS A 140 9.60 -18.77 -16.52
N MET A 141 9.97 -18.06 -15.46
CA MET A 141 10.42 -16.67 -15.57
C MET A 141 11.82 -16.55 -16.18
N THR A 142 12.17 -15.33 -16.57
CA THR A 142 13.57 -14.96 -16.82
C THR A 142 14.17 -14.42 -15.51
N PRO A 143 15.14 -15.11 -14.88
CA PRO A 143 15.68 -14.71 -13.58
C PRO A 143 16.66 -13.53 -13.68
N ASP A 144 17.30 -13.34 -14.83
CA ASP A 144 18.22 -12.24 -15.07
C ASP A 144 17.44 -10.95 -15.35
N ILE A 145 17.36 -10.08 -14.34
CA ILE A 145 16.57 -8.86 -14.39
C ILE A 145 17.27 -7.84 -15.29
N ARG A 146 16.62 -7.55 -16.41
CA ARG A 146 17.01 -6.47 -17.33
C ARG A 146 16.31 -5.19 -16.92
N SER A 147 17.10 -4.19 -16.54
CA SER A 147 16.59 -2.92 -16.02
C SER A 147 17.27 -1.70 -16.60
N VAL A 148 16.61 -0.55 -16.46
CA VAL A 148 17.10 0.78 -16.81
C VAL A 148 16.83 1.76 -15.67
N HIS A 149 17.71 2.75 -15.49
CA HIS A 149 17.51 3.77 -14.47
C HIS A 149 16.35 4.72 -14.84
N ALA A 150 15.61 5.19 -13.85
CA ALA A 150 14.45 6.07 -14.02
C ALA A 150 14.79 7.39 -14.73
N ASP A 151 16.02 7.88 -14.54
CA ASP A 151 16.54 9.11 -15.15
C ASP A 151 17.27 8.89 -16.48
N ALA A 152 17.46 7.63 -16.92
CA ALA A 152 17.99 7.37 -18.26
C ALA A 152 16.99 7.86 -19.32
N THR A 153 17.47 8.09 -20.54
CA THR A 153 16.62 8.56 -21.64
C THR A 153 15.78 7.43 -22.21
N LEU A 154 14.64 7.78 -22.83
CA LEU A 154 13.82 6.81 -23.55
C LEU A 154 14.56 6.17 -24.72
N GLN A 155 15.48 6.91 -25.36
CA GLN A 155 16.37 6.38 -26.39
C GLN A 155 17.28 5.27 -25.83
N GLU A 156 17.87 5.49 -24.66
CA GLU A 156 18.69 4.46 -24.00
C GLU A 156 17.86 3.22 -23.65
N ALA A 157 16.64 3.39 -23.13
CA ALA A 157 15.74 2.27 -22.90
C ALA A 157 15.44 1.48 -24.19
N GLY A 158 15.16 2.17 -25.30
CA GLY A 158 14.96 1.54 -26.60
C GLY A 158 16.21 0.79 -27.10
N ARG A 159 17.40 1.38 -26.92
CA ARG A 159 18.68 0.77 -27.27
C ARG A 159 18.94 -0.52 -26.47
N LEU A 160 18.69 -0.49 -25.16
CA LEU A 160 18.83 -1.66 -24.29
C LEU A 160 17.84 -2.78 -24.67
N MET A 161 16.58 -2.44 -24.97
CA MET A 161 15.58 -3.40 -25.46
C MET A 161 16.03 -4.06 -26.77
N GLN A 162 16.55 -3.27 -27.72
CA GLN A 162 17.09 -3.79 -28.97
C GLN A 162 18.29 -4.70 -28.73
N GLN A 163 19.26 -4.26 -27.92
CA GLN A 163 20.49 -4.99 -27.61
C GLN A 163 20.20 -6.34 -26.97
N TRP A 164 19.26 -6.39 -26.02
CA TRP A 164 18.89 -7.60 -25.30
C TRP A 164 17.79 -8.42 -25.96
N LYS A 165 17.21 -7.93 -27.07
CA LYS A 165 16.09 -8.56 -27.79
C LYS A 165 14.91 -8.84 -26.88
N ILE A 166 14.54 -7.87 -26.05
CA ILE A 166 13.43 -7.95 -25.09
C ILE A 166 12.44 -6.81 -25.32
N GLY A 167 11.17 -7.03 -24.98
CA GLY A 167 10.10 -6.02 -25.13
C GLY A 167 9.81 -5.20 -23.87
N SER A 168 10.56 -5.40 -22.78
CA SER A 168 10.37 -4.64 -21.53
C SER A 168 11.64 -4.54 -20.71
N LEU A 169 11.69 -3.49 -19.90
CA LEU A 169 12.72 -3.25 -18.89
C LEU A 169 12.03 -2.93 -17.56
N LEU A 170 12.55 -3.51 -16.47
CA LEU A 170 12.24 -2.98 -15.16
C LEU A 170 12.89 -1.61 -15.00
N VAL A 171 12.16 -0.66 -14.44
CA VAL A 171 12.69 0.67 -14.15
C VAL A 171 13.14 0.68 -12.71
N ALA A 172 14.42 0.94 -12.50
CA ALA A 172 15.01 1.09 -11.18
C ALA A 172 15.14 2.59 -10.84
N ASP A 173 14.85 2.94 -9.60
CA ASP A 173 15.52 4.06 -8.94
C ASP A 173 16.73 3.50 -8.16
N ASP A 174 17.55 4.37 -7.56
CA ASP A 174 18.76 3.96 -6.81
C ASP A 174 18.52 2.88 -5.73
N ARG A 175 17.27 2.64 -5.32
CA ARG A 175 16.91 1.77 -4.18
C ARG A 175 15.96 0.63 -4.56
N TYR A 176 15.09 0.81 -5.54
CA TYR A 176 13.92 -0.02 -5.78
C TYR A 176 13.59 -0.15 -7.27
N TYR A 177 12.89 -1.22 -7.62
CA TYR A 177 12.19 -1.30 -8.91
C TYR A 177 10.84 -0.59 -8.80
N VAL A 178 10.71 0.52 -9.53
CA VAL A 178 9.59 1.47 -9.42
C VAL A 178 8.58 1.37 -10.54
N GLY A 179 8.91 0.66 -11.62
CA GLY A 179 7.98 0.50 -12.75
C GLY A 179 8.47 -0.42 -13.85
N PHE A 180 7.73 -0.41 -14.96
CA PHE A 180 8.11 -1.02 -16.23
C PHE A 180 8.10 0.04 -17.32
N ILE A 181 9.01 -0.10 -18.28
CA ILE A 181 8.90 0.54 -19.59
C ILE A 181 8.91 -0.56 -20.65
N THR A 182 8.02 -0.46 -21.63
CA THR A 182 7.85 -1.48 -22.69
C THR A 182 7.98 -0.88 -24.09
N ASP A 183 8.19 -1.74 -25.09
CA ASP A 183 8.13 -1.39 -26.51
C ASP A 183 6.82 -0.64 -26.89
N THR A 184 5.71 -1.04 -26.27
CA THR A 184 4.39 -0.49 -26.50
C THR A 184 4.27 0.90 -25.90
N ASP A 185 4.91 1.15 -24.76
CA ASP A 185 4.99 2.50 -24.18
C ASP A 185 5.84 3.40 -25.07
N LEU A 186 6.98 2.91 -25.58
CA LEU A 186 7.80 3.66 -26.56
C LEU A 186 6.99 4.01 -27.82
N ALA A 187 6.25 3.06 -28.38
CA ALA A 187 5.43 3.31 -29.57
C ALA A 187 4.27 4.29 -29.29
N ARG A 188 3.51 4.08 -28.21
CA ARG A 188 2.24 4.79 -27.97
C ARG A 188 2.40 6.12 -27.23
N ASP A 189 3.33 6.20 -26.29
CA ASP A 189 3.51 7.40 -25.47
C ASP A 189 4.68 8.26 -25.92
N VAL A 190 5.59 7.73 -26.76
CA VAL A 190 6.74 8.49 -27.25
C VAL A 190 6.54 8.84 -28.72
N VAL A 191 6.51 7.83 -29.60
CA VAL A 191 6.40 8.05 -31.06
C VAL A 191 5.07 8.69 -31.42
N ALA A 192 3.94 8.10 -31.02
CA ALA A 192 2.62 8.61 -31.39
C ALA A 192 2.33 10.02 -30.82
N ARG A 193 3.01 10.41 -29.73
CA ARG A 193 2.88 11.71 -29.09
C ARG A 193 3.97 12.72 -29.49
N LYS A 194 4.89 12.34 -30.38
CA LYS A 194 6.03 13.17 -30.83
C LYS A 194 6.91 13.67 -29.66
N VAL A 195 7.07 12.85 -28.62
CA VAL A 195 7.99 13.13 -27.51
C VAL A 195 9.41 12.87 -27.98
N ASP A 196 10.36 13.74 -27.65
CA ASP A 196 11.77 13.55 -27.98
C ASP A 196 12.40 12.47 -27.07
N PRO A 197 12.77 11.29 -27.60
CA PRO A 197 13.32 10.21 -26.81
C PRO A 197 14.76 10.47 -26.34
N ALA A 198 15.49 11.40 -26.97
CA ALA A 198 16.89 11.67 -26.64
C ALA A 198 17.04 12.48 -25.35
N THR A 199 16.02 13.26 -24.99
CA THR A 199 16.04 14.18 -23.83
C THR A 199 15.05 13.79 -22.74
N THR A 200 14.00 13.04 -23.09
CA THR A 200 12.95 12.68 -22.11
C THR A 200 13.38 11.47 -21.27
N PRO A 201 13.25 11.54 -19.93
CA PRO A 201 13.63 10.44 -19.04
C PRO A 201 12.57 9.33 -19.01
N VAL A 202 13.01 8.08 -18.76
CA VAL A 202 12.15 6.88 -18.68
C VAL A 202 11.00 7.06 -17.69
N LYS A 203 11.24 7.71 -16.55
CA LYS A 203 10.22 7.96 -15.52
C LYS A 203 9.00 8.75 -16.01
N ALA A 204 9.11 9.47 -17.13
CA ALA A 204 8.00 10.22 -17.72
C ALA A 204 6.98 9.31 -18.42
N CYS A 205 7.40 8.16 -18.96
CA CYS A 205 6.55 7.27 -19.74
C CYS A 205 6.37 5.88 -19.11
N MET A 206 7.13 5.53 -18.07
CA MET A 206 7.01 4.23 -17.40
C MET A 206 5.64 4.01 -16.76
N ARG A 207 5.23 2.75 -16.65
CA ARG A 207 4.08 2.34 -15.84
C ARG A 207 4.53 2.04 -14.42
N LYS A 208 3.84 2.63 -13.42
CA LYS A 208 4.12 2.47 -12.00
C LYS A 208 2.83 2.24 -11.20
N PRO A 209 2.86 1.43 -10.11
CA PRO A 209 3.95 0.52 -9.72
C PRO A 209 4.07 -0.65 -10.71
N PRO A 210 5.17 -1.43 -10.68
CA PRO A 210 5.27 -2.64 -11.50
C PRO A 210 4.17 -3.62 -11.09
N VAL A 211 3.53 -4.26 -12.08
CA VAL A 211 2.58 -5.34 -11.81
C VAL A 211 3.37 -6.58 -11.39
N THR A 212 3.11 -7.09 -10.19
CA THR A 212 3.86 -8.20 -9.59
C THR A 212 3.03 -9.46 -9.46
N ILE A 213 3.68 -10.63 -9.54
CA ILE A 213 3.10 -11.94 -9.23
C ILE A 213 4.06 -12.75 -8.36
N GLU A 214 3.55 -13.51 -7.40
CA GLU A 214 4.40 -14.35 -6.56
C GLU A 214 4.85 -15.60 -7.33
N GLY A 215 6.14 -15.94 -7.25
CA GLY A 215 6.75 -17.01 -8.02
C GLY A 215 6.11 -18.39 -7.82
N LYS A 216 5.55 -18.65 -6.63
CA LYS A 216 4.85 -19.91 -6.33
C LYS A 216 3.44 -19.99 -6.93
N GLN A 217 2.91 -18.90 -7.49
CA GLN A 217 1.60 -18.91 -8.13
C GLN A 217 1.67 -19.69 -9.45
N PRO A 218 0.59 -20.37 -9.86
CA PRO A 218 0.55 -21.08 -11.13
C PRO A 218 0.55 -20.12 -12.33
N ILE A 219 1.08 -20.55 -13.48
CA ILE A 219 1.11 -19.75 -14.73
C ILE A 219 -0.26 -19.21 -15.12
N ILE A 220 -1.34 -19.98 -14.89
CA ILE A 220 -2.70 -19.54 -15.25
C ILE A 220 -3.13 -18.27 -14.51
N GLU A 221 -2.66 -18.05 -13.28
CA GLU A 221 -2.88 -16.81 -12.54
C GLU A 221 -2.10 -15.66 -13.17
N ALA A 222 -0.91 -15.95 -13.70
CA ALA A 222 -0.15 -14.97 -14.47
C ALA A 222 -0.88 -14.54 -15.75
N VAL A 223 -1.44 -15.50 -16.50
CA VAL A 223 -2.25 -15.22 -17.70
C VAL A 223 -3.48 -14.37 -17.33
N ARG A 224 -4.18 -14.73 -16.26
CA ARG A 224 -5.34 -13.98 -15.78
C ARG A 224 -4.96 -12.55 -15.40
N LEU A 225 -3.87 -12.38 -14.66
CA LEU A 225 -3.37 -11.07 -14.24
C LEU A 225 -2.90 -10.22 -15.43
N MET A 226 -2.21 -10.82 -16.39
CA MET A 226 -1.82 -10.16 -17.65
C MET A 226 -3.04 -9.66 -18.42
N LYS A 227 -4.10 -10.48 -18.54
CA LYS A 227 -5.38 -10.08 -19.16
C LYS A 227 -6.04 -8.94 -18.40
N GLU A 228 -6.18 -9.06 -17.08
CA GLU A 228 -6.84 -8.05 -16.23
C GLU A 228 -6.13 -6.70 -16.28
N LYS A 229 -4.80 -6.70 -16.22
CA LYS A 229 -3.98 -5.48 -16.20
C LYS A 229 -3.57 -5.01 -17.59
N ALA A 230 -4.02 -5.68 -18.65
CA ALA A 230 -3.64 -5.41 -20.04
C ALA A 230 -2.10 -5.27 -20.22
N THR A 231 -1.33 -6.12 -19.54
CA THR A 231 0.14 -6.14 -19.59
C THR A 231 0.63 -7.48 -20.12
N ARG A 232 1.78 -7.46 -20.79
CA ARG A 232 2.45 -8.68 -21.29
C ARG A 232 3.62 -9.13 -20.43
N HIS A 233 3.95 -8.36 -19.39
CA HIS A 233 5.09 -8.58 -18.53
C HIS A 233 4.66 -8.40 -17.07
N LEU A 234 5.15 -9.30 -16.22
CA LEU A 234 4.96 -9.28 -14.78
C LEU A 234 6.32 -9.37 -14.10
N ALA A 235 6.52 -8.56 -13.06
CA ALA A 235 7.64 -8.75 -12.16
C ALA A 235 7.35 -9.94 -11.24
N VAL A 236 8.25 -10.92 -11.21
CA VAL A 236 8.10 -12.09 -10.36
C VAL A 236 8.72 -11.81 -9.01
N THR A 237 7.96 -12.05 -7.95
CA THR A 237 8.40 -11.82 -6.58
C THR A 237 8.55 -13.11 -5.78
N GLN A 238 9.53 -13.12 -4.90
CA GLN A 238 9.71 -14.11 -3.84
C GLN A 238 9.92 -13.33 -2.54
N ASP A 239 9.06 -13.57 -1.55
CA ASP A 239 9.09 -12.88 -0.25
C ASP A 239 9.15 -11.35 -0.38
N GLY A 240 8.40 -10.78 -1.33
CA GLY A 240 8.33 -9.34 -1.61
C GLY A 240 9.50 -8.76 -2.41
N THR A 241 10.52 -9.57 -2.73
CA THR A 241 11.67 -9.17 -3.54
C THR A 241 11.44 -9.57 -4.99
N ILE A 242 11.73 -8.69 -5.96
CA ILE A 242 11.70 -9.08 -7.37
C ILE A 242 12.90 -9.96 -7.68
N VAL A 243 12.62 -11.14 -8.23
CA VAL A 243 13.62 -12.17 -8.56
C VAL A 243 13.66 -12.52 -10.04
N GLY A 244 12.78 -11.92 -10.85
CA GLY A 244 12.75 -12.13 -12.29
C GLY A 244 11.59 -11.42 -12.98
N VAL A 245 11.44 -11.69 -14.27
CA VAL A 245 10.36 -11.19 -15.11
C VAL A 245 9.72 -12.35 -15.86
N LEU A 246 8.38 -12.43 -15.82
CA LEU A 246 7.60 -13.33 -16.64
C LEU A 246 6.94 -12.55 -17.78
N SER A 247 7.16 -13.00 -19.02
CA SER A 247 6.53 -12.44 -20.22
C SER A 247 5.53 -13.42 -20.85
N VAL A 248 4.65 -12.91 -21.71
CA VAL A 248 3.83 -13.77 -22.59
C VAL A 248 4.71 -14.74 -23.40
N SER A 249 5.88 -14.30 -23.85
CA SER A 249 6.83 -15.16 -24.58
C SER A 249 7.33 -16.33 -23.73
N ASN A 250 7.54 -16.14 -22.43
CA ASN A 250 7.87 -17.24 -21.52
C ASN A 250 6.74 -18.27 -21.43
N ILE A 251 5.50 -17.79 -21.33
CA ILE A 251 4.30 -18.64 -21.26
C ILE A 251 4.13 -19.42 -22.56
N LEU A 252 4.30 -18.78 -23.72
CA LEU A 252 4.25 -19.44 -25.03
C LEU A 252 5.34 -20.52 -25.16
N ARG A 253 6.57 -20.23 -24.70
CA ARG A 253 7.66 -21.21 -24.72
C ARG A 253 7.31 -22.46 -23.91
N TYR A 254 6.71 -22.28 -22.72
CA TYR A 254 6.24 -23.40 -21.92
C TYR A 254 5.23 -24.26 -22.71
N TYR A 255 4.17 -23.67 -23.24
CA TYR A 255 3.15 -24.44 -23.99
C TYR A 255 3.67 -25.02 -25.30
N SER A 256 4.68 -24.42 -25.94
CA SER A 256 5.28 -24.99 -27.16
C SER A 256 6.11 -26.25 -26.92
N GLY A 257 6.56 -26.49 -25.69
CA GLY A 257 7.29 -27.70 -25.29
C GLY A 257 6.40 -28.79 -24.67
N VAL A 258 5.11 -28.51 -24.48
CA VAL A 258 4.10 -29.49 -24.05
C VAL A 258 3.39 -29.97 -25.31
N ALA A 259 4.04 -30.89 -26.04
CA ALA A 259 3.49 -31.59 -27.20
C ALA A 259 3.48 -33.09 -26.93
#